data_AF-A0A1Q7RCX2-F1
#
_entry.id   AF-A0A1Q7RCX2-F1
#
_cell.length_a   1.000
_cell.length_b   1.000
_cell.length_c   1.000
_cell.angle_alpha   90.00
_cell.angle_beta   90.00
_cell.angle_gamma   90.00
#
_symmetry.space_group_name_H-M   'P 1'
#
loop_
_entity.id
_entity.type
_entity.pdbx_description
1 polymer ?
#
loop_
_entity_poly.entity_id
_entity_poly.type
_entity_poly.pdbx_seq_one_letter_code
_entity_poly.pdbx_strand_id
1 'polypeptide(L)'
;MKRYLSVVLFGLVSASGTLAQPNLVKVRVRVILVDQELNQKPVPFFVVSLKSGARAAEVKTSLDGTAEAQLPPGRCTVSSPKPAELGGRRFSWNIQVSLSGAERNIDLTNDNAKVEETAAPASSAKPAANDLTEQFKRLKNTVVTVRSESGHGTGFFVDGKGLILTNQHVVGNSEYLAVQFDRTHKIVAKLIAADPQKDVALLSVNMAALPNASPAPLYRPGAGRTPVEEGERVFTIGSPLSLDKIITTGIVSKVEPHTIMSDININPGSSGGPLFNGAGQVIGLTTFGTRGEGGPGVSGIVRIEEALALLEQNRAKVRGTPPPGALLPVEPLTPYPIEGLKEALRAEKYDARPYYFAAGDFNIALSTPPLDYREQEERRLQAEREHQKRNKKQQSADGSTGDSDAPKEWEEEAGAHPAVFAIYVMPKAKEGFGSAFGRSLNPNSAAKLKFKTDFQTMKLFCGDKEVRPIHPGRVPVTVSVRNRVVKMEDSTYKGVYMYSPDAVNPDCGQVKLEIYSAKGGDPTVKTFEEKTVQHVWADFDAFRRAQAVGTQAASAAKP
;
A
#
# COMPACT_ATOMS: atom_id res chain seq x y z
N MET A 1 17.30 62.29 79.07
CA MET A 1 18.69 62.12 78.59
C MET A 1 18.77 62.71 77.18
N LYS A 2 19.69 63.68 77.00
CA LYS A 2 20.23 64.39 75.80
C LYS A 2 19.57 64.14 74.42
N ARG A 3 19.32 65.13 73.54
CA ARG A 3 19.43 66.61 73.51
C ARG A 3 18.72 67.11 72.22
N TYR A 4 18.17 68.31 72.31
CA TYR A 4 17.70 69.25 71.27
C TYR A 4 18.48 69.26 69.93
N LEU A 5 17.82 69.65 68.81
CA LEU A 5 17.78 71.04 68.30
C LEU A 5 17.18 71.11 66.88
N SER A 6 16.18 71.97 66.67
CA SER A 6 15.77 72.46 65.35
C SER A 6 16.72 73.57 64.87
N VAL A 7 17.14 73.56 63.59
CA VAL A 7 17.65 74.75 62.90
C VAL A 7 17.16 74.74 61.44
N VAL A 8 16.63 75.88 61.03
CA VAL A 8 16.20 76.29 59.69
C VAL A 8 17.36 77.04 59.02
N LEU A 9 17.64 76.82 57.72
CA LEU A 9 17.89 77.91 56.74
C LEU A 9 18.17 77.41 55.28
N PHE A 10 17.36 77.93 54.35
CA PHE A 10 17.64 78.54 53.04
C PHE A 10 18.64 77.98 52.00
N GLY A 11 18.15 77.98 50.73
CA GLY A 11 18.87 78.50 49.56
C GLY A 11 19.45 77.46 48.59
N LEU A 12 18.69 77.01 47.57
CA LEU A 12 18.76 77.46 46.17
C LEU A 12 20.14 77.27 45.48
N VAL A 13 20.21 76.40 44.46
CA VAL A 13 20.49 76.72 43.04
C VAL A 13 20.81 75.46 42.20
N SER A 14 20.13 75.41 41.05
CA SER A 14 20.41 74.76 39.77
C SER A 14 20.29 73.23 39.55
N ALA A 15 19.24 72.96 38.77
CA ALA A 15 18.96 71.82 37.91
C ALA A 15 20.17 71.16 37.22
N SER A 16 20.15 69.83 37.26
CA SER A 16 20.42 68.95 36.12
C SER A 16 19.53 67.73 36.27
N GLY A 17 18.28 67.85 35.83
CA GLY A 17 17.36 66.71 35.77
C GLY A 17 17.79 65.82 34.61
N THR A 18 18.45 64.71 34.91
CA THR A 18 18.60 63.56 34.02
C THR A 18 17.21 63.07 33.65
N LEU A 19 16.75 63.36 32.43
CA LEU A 19 15.59 62.70 31.85
C LEU A 19 15.87 61.19 31.83
N ALA A 20 15.14 60.43 32.64
CA ALA A 20 15.17 58.97 32.61
C ALA A 20 14.89 58.50 31.19
N GLN A 21 15.86 57.82 30.57
CA GLN A 21 15.65 57.19 29.27
C GLN A 21 14.52 56.16 29.41
N PRO A 22 13.49 56.19 28.54
CA PRO A 22 12.44 55.18 28.60
C PRO A 22 13.07 53.81 28.35
N ASN A 23 12.79 52.81 29.20
CA ASN A 23 13.10 51.42 28.88
C ASN A 23 12.35 51.07 27.60
N LEU A 24 13.05 50.96 26.46
CA LEU A 24 12.48 50.59 25.19
C LEU A 24 12.64 49.09 24.96
N VAL A 25 11.59 48.47 24.45
CA VAL A 25 11.59 47.08 23.98
C VAL A 25 12.03 47.07 22.52
N LYS A 26 13.04 46.26 22.19
CA LYS A 26 13.40 45.99 20.79
C LYS A 26 12.30 45.12 20.18
N VAL A 27 11.65 45.58 19.11
CA VAL A 27 10.58 44.86 18.43
C VAL A 27 11.10 44.43 17.07
N ARG A 28 11.16 43.13 16.82
CA ARG A 28 11.45 42.56 15.50
C ARG A 28 10.16 42.04 14.89
N VAL A 29 9.78 42.60 13.75
CA VAL A 29 8.62 42.17 12.97
C VAL A 29 9.11 41.32 11.82
N ARG A 30 8.47 40.18 11.56
CA ARG A 30 8.68 39.37 10.36
C ARG A 30 7.36 39.24 9.60
N VAL A 31 7.38 39.53 8.31
CA VAL A 31 6.20 39.40 7.44
C VAL A 31 6.48 38.28 6.46
N ILE A 32 5.70 37.20 6.59
CA ILE A 32 5.90 35.98 5.80
C ILE A 32 4.56 35.38 5.43
N LEU A 33 4.38 35.13 4.13
CA LEU A 33 3.18 34.53 3.59
C LEU A 33 3.47 33.14 3.04
N VAL A 34 2.53 32.22 3.16
CA VAL A 34 2.61 30.87 2.63
C VAL A 34 1.76 30.79 1.36
N ASP A 35 2.34 30.29 0.26
CA ASP A 35 1.61 30.05 -1.00
C ASP A 35 0.79 28.75 -0.97
N GLN A 36 0.06 28.46 -2.06
CA GLN A 36 -0.83 27.30 -2.13
C GLN A 36 -0.06 25.97 -2.12
N GLU A 37 1.23 26.01 -2.45
CA GLU A 37 2.17 24.90 -2.45
C GLU A 37 2.94 24.75 -1.13
N LEU A 38 2.51 25.47 -0.07
CA LEU A 38 3.11 25.47 1.27
C LEU A 38 4.53 26.05 1.35
N ASN A 39 4.98 26.81 0.35
CA ASN A 39 6.27 27.50 0.43
C ASN A 39 6.14 28.80 1.21
N GLN A 40 7.11 29.07 2.07
CA GLN A 40 7.20 30.33 2.80
C GLN A 40 7.83 31.42 1.91
N LYS A 41 7.13 32.55 1.75
CA LYS A 41 7.52 33.73 0.98
C LYS A 41 7.65 34.92 1.91
N PRO A 42 8.87 35.35 2.26
CA PRO A 42 9.07 36.62 2.94
C PRO A 42 8.51 37.78 2.11
N VAL A 43 7.91 38.79 2.77
CA VAL A 43 7.36 39.96 2.07
C VAL A 43 8.36 41.12 2.21
N PRO A 44 9.21 41.39 1.19
CA PRO A 44 10.22 42.42 1.27
C PRO A 44 9.62 43.81 1.08
N PHE A 45 10.28 44.83 1.64
CA PHE A 45 9.93 46.23 1.45
C PHE A 45 8.49 46.60 1.89
N PHE A 46 7.90 45.78 2.75
CA PHE A 46 6.55 45.95 3.26
C PHE A 46 6.53 46.88 4.47
N VAL A 47 5.54 47.75 4.53
CA VAL A 47 5.41 48.78 5.55
C VAL A 47 4.52 48.28 6.69
N VAL A 48 5.02 48.36 7.92
CA VAL A 48 4.32 48.00 9.14
C VAL A 48 4.31 49.19 10.09
N SER A 49 3.13 49.57 10.57
CA SER A 49 2.94 50.62 11.56
C SER A 49 2.74 50.00 12.95
N LEU A 50 3.58 50.42 13.89
CA LEU A 50 3.62 49.95 15.27
C LEU A 50 3.29 51.12 16.20
N LYS A 51 2.26 50.99 17.03
CA LYS A 51 1.84 52.05 17.98
C LYS A 51 1.75 51.52 19.40
N SER A 52 2.62 52.00 20.28
CA SER A 52 2.63 51.69 21.71
C SER A 52 2.51 52.97 22.54
N GLY A 53 1.40 53.13 23.26
CA GLY A 53 1.09 54.36 24.00
C GLY A 53 1.03 55.59 23.08
N ALA A 54 1.79 56.63 23.42
CA ALA A 54 1.91 57.86 22.62
C ALA A 54 2.94 57.76 21.46
N ARG A 55 3.71 56.66 21.37
CA ARG A 55 4.76 56.50 20.36
C ARG A 55 4.27 55.63 19.21
N ALA A 56 4.43 56.12 18.00
CA ALA A 56 4.23 55.37 16.76
C ALA A 56 5.56 55.25 16.01
N ALA A 57 5.79 54.11 15.38
CA ALA A 57 6.91 53.85 14.50
C ALA A 57 6.40 53.16 13.24
N GLU A 58 6.92 53.55 12.08
CA GLU A 58 6.65 52.89 10.82
C GLU A 58 7.94 52.28 10.32
N VAL A 59 7.93 50.97 10.10
CA VAL A 59 9.11 50.21 9.69
C VAL A 59 8.86 49.52 8.36
N LYS A 60 9.91 49.38 7.57
CA LYS A 60 9.88 48.75 6.27
C LYS A 60 10.73 47.48 6.29
N THR A 61 10.20 46.37 5.82
CA THR A 61 10.92 45.09 5.84
C THR A 61 12.10 45.05 4.87
N SER A 62 13.16 44.32 5.23
CA SER A 62 14.29 43.95 4.36
C SER A 62 13.93 42.78 3.44
N LEU A 63 14.89 42.33 2.61
CA LEU A 63 14.69 41.26 1.60
C LEU A 63 14.22 39.92 2.20
N ASP A 64 14.57 39.67 3.45
CA ASP A 64 14.17 38.49 4.25
C ASP A 64 12.83 38.66 4.97
N GLY A 65 12.11 39.76 4.71
CA GLY A 65 10.81 40.06 5.29
C GLY A 65 10.85 40.53 6.74
N THR A 66 12.01 40.92 7.28
CA THR A 66 12.13 41.36 8.69
C THR A 66 12.31 42.88 8.83
N ALA A 67 11.90 43.45 9.96
CA ALA A 67 12.11 44.86 10.31
C ALA A 67 12.28 45.02 11.83
N GLU A 68 13.01 46.04 12.27
CA GLU A 68 13.25 46.29 13.70
C GLU A 68 12.81 47.71 14.12
N ALA A 69 12.23 47.84 15.31
CA ALA A 69 11.85 49.10 15.95
C ALA A 69 12.18 49.08 17.45
N GLN A 70 12.13 50.25 18.09
CA GLN A 70 12.21 50.37 19.54
C GLN A 70 11.01 51.15 20.07
N LEU A 71 10.22 50.52 20.96
CA LEU A 71 8.97 51.07 21.46
C LEU A 71 8.87 50.90 22.98
N PRO A 72 8.14 51.77 23.69
CA PRO A 72 7.91 51.61 25.11
C PRO A 72 7.11 50.31 25.39
N PRO A 73 7.34 49.67 26.55
CA PRO A 73 6.57 48.50 26.97
C PRO A 73 5.09 48.87 27.16
N GLY A 74 4.21 47.90 26.93
CA GLY A 74 2.76 48.09 26.97
C GLY A 74 2.05 47.45 25.79
N ARG A 75 0.76 47.75 25.64
CA ARG A 75 -0.05 47.25 24.51
C ARG A 75 0.34 47.99 23.23
N CYS A 76 0.92 47.26 22.28
CA CYS A 76 1.27 47.75 20.95
C CYS A 76 0.22 47.29 19.93
N THR A 77 -0.26 48.21 19.11
CA THR A 77 -1.05 47.87 17.92
C THR A 77 -0.11 47.77 16.73
N VAL A 78 -0.14 46.63 16.05
CA VAL A 78 0.63 46.35 14.84
C VAL A 78 -0.33 46.33 13.66
N SER A 79 -0.13 47.21 12.70
CA SER A 79 -1.02 47.36 11.55
C SER A 79 -0.26 47.50 10.24
N SER A 80 -0.88 47.08 9.14
CA SER A 80 -0.35 47.28 7.79
C SER A 80 -1.12 48.40 7.07
N PRO A 81 -0.48 49.52 6.71
CA PRO A 81 -1.16 50.61 5.99
C PRO A 81 -1.66 50.21 4.59
N LYS A 82 -0.99 49.25 3.94
CA LYS A 82 -1.38 48.65 2.66
C LYS A 82 -1.37 47.13 2.80
N PRO A 83 -2.23 46.39 2.08
CA PRO A 83 -2.18 44.93 2.11
C PRO A 83 -0.95 44.39 1.38
N ALA A 84 -0.42 43.26 1.85
CA ALA A 84 0.52 42.44 1.09
C ALA A 84 -0.25 41.57 0.10
N GLU A 85 0.32 41.27 -1.07
CA GLU A 85 -0.34 40.45 -2.08
C GLU A 85 0.42 39.15 -2.34
N LEU A 86 -0.30 38.03 -2.34
CA LEU A 86 0.23 36.72 -2.73
C LEU A 86 -0.90 35.88 -3.32
N GLY A 87 -0.71 35.35 -4.53
CA GLY A 87 -1.66 34.43 -5.15
C GLY A 87 -3.09 34.99 -5.32
N GLY A 88 -3.23 36.27 -5.67
CA GLY A 88 -4.55 36.91 -5.88
C GLY A 88 -5.30 37.30 -4.61
N ARG A 89 -4.67 37.12 -3.43
CA ARG A 89 -5.21 37.50 -2.13
C ARG A 89 -4.45 38.68 -1.55
N ARG A 90 -5.18 39.55 -0.84
CA ARG A 90 -4.65 40.72 -0.14
C ARG A 90 -4.69 40.48 1.37
N PHE A 91 -3.53 40.55 2.02
CA PHE A 91 -3.34 40.26 3.44
C PHE A 91 -3.09 41.56 4.19
N SER A 92 -3.92 41.86 5.17
CA SER A 92 -3.78 43.05 6.02
C SER A 92 -3.78 42.67 7.49
N TRP A 93 -3.03 43.40 8.31
CA TRP A 93 -2.89 43.13 9.73
C TRP A 93 -3.37 44.34 10.54
N ASN A 94 -4.05 44.06 11.64
CA ASN A 94 -4.37 45.00 12.70
C ASN A 94 -4.55 44.22 14.00
N ILE A 95 -3.42 43.91 14.65
CA ILE A 95 -3.35 43.02 15.81
C ILE A 95 -2.80 43.76 17.02
N GLN A 96 -3.19 43.33 18.23
CA GLN A 96 -2.64 43.86 19.48
C GLN A 96 -1.64 42.87 20.08
N VAL A 97 -0.46 43.37 20.45
CA VAL A 97 0.63 42.58 21.05
C VAL A 97 1.14 43.30 22.29
N SER A 98 1.32 42.58 23.39
CA SER A 98 1.95 43.12 24.60
C SER A 98 3.47 43.12 24.46
N LEU A 99 4.09 44.30 24.64
CA LEU A 99 5.53 44.49 24.66
C LEU A 99 6.04 44.48 26.10
N SER A 100 6.91 43.53 26.42
CA SER A 100 7.57 43.38 27.73
C SER A 100 8.93 42.73 27.56
N GLY A 101 9.86 42.99 28.48
CA GLY A 101 11.23 42.46 28.41
C GLY A 101 12.14 43.26 27.48
N ALA A 102 13.28 42.69 27.11
CA ALA A 102 14.29 43.36 26.29
C ALA A 102 13.97 43.32 24.78
N GLU A 103 13.42 42.21 24.29
CA GLU A 103 13.12 41.98 22.87
C GLU A 103 11.78 41.26 22.68
N ARG A 104 11.07 41.58 21.60
CA ARG A 104 9.82 40.95 21.19
C ARG A 104 9.79 40.68 19.69
N ASN A 105 9.55 39.42 19.34
CA ASN A 105 9.32 39.00 17.96
C ASN A 105 7.81 38.97 17.64
N ILE A 106 7.44 39.48 16.47
CA ILE A 106 6.06 39.54 15.99
C ILE A 106 6.03 39.04 14.55
N ASP A 107 5.35 37.91 14.32
CA ASP A 107 5.19 37.34 12.98
C ASP A 107 3.83 37.74 12.41
N LEU A 108 3.83 38.35 11.24
CA LEU A 108 2.66 38.66 10.43
C LEU A 108 2.55 37.59 9.34
N THR A 109 1.59 36.68 9.49
CA THR A 109 1.41 35.49 8.66
C THR A 109 0.00 35.39 8.08
N ASN A 110 -0.26 34.40 7.23
CA ASN A 110 -1.60 34.09 6.72
C ASN A 110 -2.61 33.90 7.87
N ASP A 111 -2.17 33.30 8.99
CA ASP A 111 -3.04 32.87 10.09
C ASP A 111 -3.58 34.03 10.94
N ASN A 112 -2.89 35.17 10.94
CA ASN A 112 -3.29 36.35 11.70
C ASN A 112 -3.57 37.58 10.82
N ALA A 113 -3.67 37.38 9.50
CA ALA A 113 -4.08 38.40 8.54
C ALA A 113 -5.60 38.42 8.37
N LYS A 114 -6.17 39.62 8.19
CA LYS A 114 -7.43 39.80 7.48
C LYS A 114 -7.17 39.66 5.98
N VAL A 115 -7.75 38.63 5.38
CA VAL A 115 -7.58 38.29 3.96
C VAL A 115 -8.77 38.81 3.15
N GLU A 116 -8.48 39.59 2.11
CA GLU A 116 -9.46 40.04 1.12
C GLU A 116 -9.11 39.42 -0.24
N GLU A 117 -10.06 38.70 -0.84
CA GLU A 117 -9.90 38.20 -2.21
C GLU A 117 -10.19 39.32 -3.21
N THR A 118 -9.30 39.51 -4.18
CA THR A 118 -9.53 40.47 -5.27
C THR A 118 -10.55 39.85 -6.22
N ALA A 119 -11.75 40.44 -6.28
CA ALA A 119 -12.83 39.94 -7.12
C ALA A 119 -12.48 40.04 -8.61
N ALA A 120 -12.30 38.87 -9.25
CA ALA A 120 -12.53 38.60 -10.67
C ALA A 120 -13.40 37.33 -10.75
N PRO A 121 -14.18 37.11 -11.84
CA PRO A 121 -15.53 36.55 -11.78
C PRO A 121 -15.56 35.12 -11.24
N ALA A 122 -16.67 34.81 -10.58
CA ALA A 122 -16.98 33.54 -9.94
C ALA A 122 -16.38 32.31 -10.65
N SER A 123 -15.26 31.82 -10.12
CA SER A 123 -14.92 30.40 -10.19
C SER A 123 -15.28 29.81 -8.85
N SER A 124 -16.48 29.25 -8.78
CA SER A 124 -16.86 28.33 -7.71
C SER A 124 -16.01 27.06 -7.85
N ALA A 125 -14.80 27.08 -7.31
CA ALA A 125 -14.04 25.86 -7.10
C ALA A 125 -13.16 26.03 -5.87
N LYS A 126 -13.60 25.43 -4.77
CA LYS A 126 -12.70 24.92 -3.74
C LYS A 126 -11.68 24.03 -4.47
N PRO A 127 -10.38 24.37 -4.59
CA PRO A 127 -9.55 23.80 -5.66
C PRO A 127 -9.14 22.36 -5.36
N ALA A 128 -9.44 21.44 -6.30
CA ALA A 128 -8.96 20.06 -6.48
C ALA A 128 -9.16 19.01 -5.36
N ALA A 129 -8.99 19.33 -4.07
CA ALA A 129 -9.07 18.32 -2.99
C ALA A 129 -10.49 17.75 -2.78
N ASN A 130 -11.51 18.58 -3.02
CA ASN A 130 -12.90 18.16 -2.97
C ASN A 130 -13.32 17.31 -4.18
N ASP A 131 -12.63 17.41 -5.32
CA ASP A 131 -12.99 16.68 -6.53
C ASP A 131 -12.52 15.22 -6.45
N LEU A 132 -11.23 14.96 -6.22
CA LEU A 132 -10.70 13.59 -6.16
C LEU A 132 -11.33 12.73 -5.06
N THR A 133 -11.69 13.35 -3.92
CA THR A 133 -12.39 12.65 -2.83
C THR A 133 -13.77 12.17 -3.28
N GLU A 134 -14.53 13.02 -3.97
CA GLU A 134 -15.85 12.65 -4.50
C GLU A 134 -15.73 11.67 -5.67
N GLN A 135 -14.73 11.86 -6.55
CA GLN A 135 -14.42 10.89 -7.61
C GLN A 135 -14.10 9.51 -7.02
N PHE A 136 -13.28 9.44 -5.97
CA PHE A 136 -12.97 8.19 -5.29
C PHE A 136 -14.22 7.54 -4.67
N LYS A 137 -15.04 8.28 -3.92
CA LYS A 137 -16.29 7.76 -3.35
C LYS A 137 -17.23 7.21 -4.42
N ARG A 138 -17.35 7.91 -5.55
CA ARG A 138 -18.21 7.53 -6.69
C ARG A 138 -17.68 6.31 -7.43
N LEU A 139 -16.37 6.23 -7.65
CA LEU A 139 -15.76 5.28 -8.58
C LEU A 139 -15.15 4.04 -7.91
N LYS A 140 -14.88 4.05 -6.59
CA LYS A 140 -14.27 2.89 -5.91
C LYS A 140 -15.06 1.59 -6.05
N ASN A 141 -16.39 1.68 -6.13
CA ASN A 141 -17.29 0.54 -6.29
C ASN A 141 -17.37 0.02 -7.75
N THR A 142 -16.63 0.64 -8.66
CA THR A 142 -16.46 0.14 -10.03
C THR A 142 -15.27 -0.81 -10.15
N VAL A 143 -14.41 -0.85 -9.12
CA VAL A 143 -13.11 -1.53 -9.13
C VAL A 143 -13.15 -2.80 -8.28
N VAL A 144 -12.46 -3.83 -8.75
CA VAL A 144 -12.37 -5.14 -8.08
C VAL A 144 -10.94 -5.66 -8.07
N THR A 145 -10.64 -6.59 -7.14
CA THR A 145 -9.45 -7.43 -7.25
C THR A 145 -9.79 -8.65 -8.12
N VAL A 146 -9.01 -8.89 -9.17
CA VAL A 146 -9.03 -10.13 -9.95
C VAL A 146 -8.02 -11.09 -9.34
N ARG A 147 -8.43 -12.31 -9.04
CA ARG A 147 -7.60 -13.38 -8.46
C ARG A 147 -7.44 -14.50 -9.50
N SER A 148 -6.21 -14.95 -9.72
CA SER A 148 -5.84 -16.07 -10.58
C SER A 148 -4.92 -17.04 -9.81
N GLU A 149 -4.62 -18.20 -10.39
CA GLU A 149 -3.74 -19.21 -9.77
C GLU A 149 -2.32 -18.72 -9.46
N SER A 150 -1.82 -17.76 -10.24
CA SER A 150 -0.45 -17.25 -10.14
C SER A 150 -0.36 -15.93 -9.38
N GLY A 151 -1.48 -15.33 -8.98
CA GLY A 151 -1.47 -14.06 -8.26
C GLY A 151 -2.78 -13.29 -8.34
N HIS A 152 -2.67 -11.98 -8.40
CA HIS A 152 -3.80 -11.08 -8.42
C HIS A 152 -3.47 -9.78 -9.14
N GLY A 153 -4.51 -9.07 -9.52
CA GLY A 153 -4.45 -7.72 -10.07
C GLY A 153 -5.76 -6.98 -9.80
N THR A 154 -5.93 -5.86 -10.48
CA THR A 154 -7.14 -5.05 -10.44
C THR A 154 -7.94 -5.26 -11.73
N GLY A 155 -9.25 -5.09 -11.66
CA GLY A 155 -10.14 -4.96 -12.80
C GLY A 155 -11.26 -3.99 -12.48
N PHE A 156 -12.12 -3.71 -13.46
CA PHE A 156 -13.27 -2.83 -13.26
C PHE A 156 -14.47 -3.26 -14.10
N PHE A 157 -15.67 -3.03 -13.55
CA PHE A 157 -16.93 -3.31 -14.24
C PHE A 157 -17.13 -2.35 -15.40
N VAL A 158 -17.57 -2.87 -16.55
CA VAL A 158 -17.86 -2.06 -17.75
C VAL A 158 -19.35 -1.96 -18.08
N ASP A 159 -20.17 -2.84 -17.50
CA ASP A 159 -21.63 -2.78 -17.65
C ASP A 159 -22.37 -3.35 -16.44
N GLY A 160 -23.68 -3.17 -16.42
CA GLY A 160 -24.58 -3.73 -15.40
C GLY A 160 -24.84 -5.23 -15.54
N LYS A 161 -24.19 -5.93 -16.49
CA LYS A 161 -24.33 -7.38 -16.68
C LYS A 161 -23.18 -8.14 -16.02
N GLY A 162 -22.25 -7.45 -15.37
CA GLY A 162 -21.11 -8.05 -14.69
C GLY A 162 -19.93 -8.34 -15.62
N LEU A 163 -19.79 -7.60 -16.74
CA LEU A 163 -18.55 -7.63 -17.52
C LEU A 163 -17.47 -6.82 -16.83
N ILE A 164 -16.24 -7.36 -16.84
CA ILE A 164 -15.07 -6.76 -16.21
C ILE A 164 -13.93 -6.75 -17.22
N LEU A 165 -13.23 -5.61 -17.33
CA LEU A 165 -11.95 -5.53 -18.02
C LEU A 165 -10.80 -5.62 -17.00
N THR A 166 -9.71 -6.26 -17.43
CA THR A 166 -8.43 -6.35 -16.71
C THR A 166 -7.31 -6.62 -17.73
N ASN A 167 -6.06 -6.75 -17.28
CA ASN A 167 -4.97 -7.13 -18.18
C ASN A 167 -4.94 -8.64 -18.45
N GLN A 168 -4.38 -9.03 -19.60
CA GLN A 168 -4.22 -10.44 -19.94
C GLN A 168 -3.21 -11.13 -19.02
N HIS A 169 -2.12 -10.46 -18.65
CA HIS A 169 -1.12 -11.06 -17.76
C HIS A 169 -1.65 -11.31 -16.33
N VAL A 170 -2.70 -10.59 -15.90
CA VAL A 170 -3.35 -10.81 -14.59
C VAL A 170 -4.10 -12.15 -14.58
N VAL A 171 -4.78 -12.49 -15.68
CA VAL A 171 -5.54 -13.74 -15.81
C VAL A 171 -4.67 -14.91 -16.26
N GLY A 172 -3.61 -14.64 -17.04
CA GLY A 172 -2.67 -15.63 -17.54
C GLY A 172 -3.37 -16.78 -18.28
N ASN A 173 -2.88 -18.01 -18.04
CA ASN A 173 -3.49 -19.26 -18.50
C ASN A 173 -4.27 -19.95 -17.36
N SER A 174 -4.83 -19.17 -16.44
CA SER A 174 -5.39 -19.72 -15.21
C SER A 174 -6.70 -20.46 -15.43
N GLU A 175 -6.83 -21.63 -14.81
CA GLU A 175 -8.08 -22.42 -14.78
C GLU A 175 -9.03 -21.95 -13.65
N TYR A 176 -8.50 -21.22 -12.68
CA TYR A 176 -9.28 -20.58 -11.61
C TYR A 176 -9.23 -19.06 -11.75
N LEU A 177 -10.41 -18.46 -11.88
CA LEU A 177 -10.55 -17.01 -11.83
C LEU A 177 -11.65 -16.65 -10.84
N ALA A 178 -11.34 -15.68 -9.99
CA ALA A 178 -12.30 -15.09 -9.07
C ALA A 178 -12.20 -13.57 -9.07
N VAL A 179 -13.30 -12.93 -8.71
CA VAL A 179 -13.38 -11.50 -8.51
C VAL A 179 -13.75 -11.27 -7.06
N GLN A 180 -12.91 -10.49 -6.38
CA GLN A 180 -13.12 -10.07 -5.01
C GLN A 180 -13.43 -8.58 -4.99
N PHE A 181 -14.68 -8.26 -4.67
CA PHE A 181 -15.18 -6.90 -4.64
C PHE A 181 -14.69 -6.17 -3.39
N ASP A 182 -14.83 -6.83 -2.23
CA ASP A 182 -14.40 -6.35 -0.93
C ASP A 182 -13.89 -7.52 -0.06
N ARG A 183 -13.72 -7.27 1.24
CA ARG A 183 -13.18 -8.27 2.17
C ARG A 183 -14.10 -9.48 2.40
N THR A 184 -15.40 -9.41 2.07
CA THR A 184 -16.37 -10.48 2.31
C THR A 184 -17.02 -11.04 1.05
N HIS A 185 -16.97 -10.31 -0.06
CA HIS A 185 -17.59 -10.69 -1.33
C HIS A 185 -16.54 -11.11 -2.35
N LYS A 186 -16.34 -12.41 -2.48
CA LYS A 186 -15.57 -13.03 -3.57
C LYS A 186 -16.46 -14.02 -4.32
N ILE A 187 -16.45 -13.95 -5.65
CA ILE A 187 -17.25 -14.82 -6.51
C ILE A 187 -16.42 -15.35 -7.68
N VAL A 188 -16.89 -16.43 -8.31
CA VAL A 188 -16.28 -17.00 -9.52
C VAL A 188 -16.37 -16.01 -10.67
N ALA A 189 -15.28 -15.87 -11.41
CA ALA A 189 -15.23 -15.18 -12.68
C ALA A 189 -14.99 -16.16 -13.82
N LYS A 190 -15.55 -15.88 -15.00
CA LYS A 190 -15.30 -16.64 -16.22
C LYS A 190 -14.58 -15.77 -17.23
N LEU A 191 -13.53 -16.31 -17.84
CA LEU A 191 -12.87 -15.68 -18.98
C LEU A 191 -13.78 -15.76 -20.22
N ILE A 192 -14.09 -14.62 -20.82
CA ILE A 192 -14.88 -14.51 -22.05
C ILE A 192 -13.96 -14.41 -23.27
N ALA A 193 -12.94 -13.56 -23.16
CA ALA A 193 -11.93 -13.37 -24.20
C ALA A 193 -10.66 -12.78 -23.58
N ALA A 194 -9.52 -13.03 -24.21
CA ALA A 194 -8.25 -12.40 -23.89
C ALA A 194 -7.48 -12.11 -25.17
N ASP A 195 -6.73 -11.02 -25.17
CA ASP A 195 -5.77 -10.65 -26.22
C ASP A 195 -4.40 -10.45 -25.58
N PRO A 196 -3.49 -11.44 -25.68
CA PRO A 196 -2.14 -11.35 -25.14
C PRO A 196 -1.26 -10.31 -25.83
N GLN A 197 -1.56 -9.92 -27.09
CA GLN A 197 -0.77 -8.91 -27.80
C GLN A 197 -1.05 -7.51 -27.27
N LYS A 198 -2.32 -7.25 -26.92
CA LYS A 198 -2.78 -5.97 -26.36
C LYS A 198 -2.76 -5.91 -24.84
N ASP A 199 -2.48 -7.04 -24.19
CA ASP A 199 -2.54 -7.22 -22.75
C ASP A 199 -3.92 -6.87 -22.15
N VAL A 200 -5.00 -7.33 -22.78
CA VAL A 200 -6.39 -7.12 -22.30
C VAL A 200 -7.12 -8.45 -22.12
N ALA A 201 -7.90 -8.57 -21.05
CA ALA A 201 -8.85 -9.66 -20.84
C ALA A 201 -10.24 -9.14 -20.47
N LEU A 202 -11.26 -9.87 -20.93
CA LEU A 202 -12.66 -9.66 -20.63
C LEU A 202 -13.18 -10.83 -19.78
N LEU A 203 -13.64 -10.51 -18.57
CA LEU A 203 -14.24 -11.44 -17.63
C LEU A 203 -15.75 -11.20 -17.51
N SER A 204 -16.47 -12.22 -17.05
CA SER A 204 -17.87 -12.13 -16.64
C SER A 204 -18.02 -12.66 -15.22
N VAL A 205 -18.90 -12.01 -14.44
CA VAL A 205 -19.31 -12.42 -13.09
C VAL A 205 -20.81 -12.27 -12.90
N ASN A 206 -21.34 -12.84 -11.82
CA ASN A 206 -22.73 -12.61 -11.43
C ASN A 206 -22.86 -11.35 -10.57
N MET A 207 -23.24 -10.25 -11.20
CA MET A 207 -23.35 -8.95 -10.54
C MET A 207 -24.42 -8.92 -9.43
N ALA A 208 -25.42 -9.81 -9.47
CA ALA A 208 -26.45 -9.89 -8.43
C ALA A 208 -25.89 -10.32 -7.06
N ALA A 209 -24.72 -10.98 -7.03
CA ALA A 209 -24.01 -11.32 -5.80
C ALA A 209 -23.21 -10.15 -5.20
N LEU A 210 -23.16 -9.01 -5.90
CA LEU A 210 -22.36 -7.83 -5.55
C LEU A 210 -23.26 -6.56 -5.49
N PRO A 211 -24.06 -6.37 -4.43
CA PRO A 211 -25.15 -5.38 -4.41
C PRO A 211 -24.69 -3.91 -4.53
N ASN A 212 -23.41 -3.63 -4.24
CA ASN A 212 -22.85 -2.27 -4.29
C ASN A 212 -21.99 -2.01 -5.53
N ALA A 213 -21.83 -3.01 -6.41
CA ALA A 213 -21.03 -2.87 -7.62
C ALA A 213 -21.73 -1.98 -8.64
N SER A 214 -20.96 -1.18 -9.37
CA SER A 214 -21.46 -0.34 -10.46
C SER A 214 -20.48 -0.30 -11.64
N PRO A 215 -20.95 -0.08 -12.88
CA PRO A 215 -20.05 0.04 -14.02
C PRO A 215 -19.26 1.36 -13.98
N ALA A 216 -18.00 1.30 -14.38
CA ALA A 216 -17.17 2.48 -14.60
C ALA A 216 -17.64 3.25 -15.85
N PRO A 217 -17.70 4.59 -15.81
CA PRO A 217 -17.89 5.38 -17.02
C PRO A 217 -16.71 5.18 -17.96
N LEU A 218 -16.94 4.66 -19.16
CA LEU A 218 -15.87 4.49 -20.15
C LEU A 218 -15.81 5.71 -21.05
N TYR A 219 -14.60 6.17 -21.37
CA TYR A 219 -14.42 7.10 -22.48
C TYR A 219 -14.84 6.40 -23.78
N ARG A 220 -15.69 7.05 -24.57
CA ARG A 220 -16.06 6.58 -25.91
C ARG A 220 -15.47 7.54 -26.93
N PRO A 221 -14.59 7.08 -27.83
CA PRO A 221 -14.03 7.92 -28.87
C PRO A 221 -15.14 8.56 -29.72
N GLY A 222 -15.15 9.89 -29.76
CA GLY A 222 -15.92 10.66 -30.73
C GLY A 222 -15.02 11.12 -31.89
N ALA A 223 -15.60 11.53 -33.01
CA ALA A 223 -14.82 12.07 -34.12
C ALA A 223 -14.00 13.29 -33.66
N GLY A 224 -12.67 13.18 -33.73
CA GLY A 224 -11.73 14.29 -33.49
C GLY A 224 -11.40 14.61 -32.02
N ARG A 225 -11.72 13.75 -31.05
CA ARG A 225 -11.31 13.96 -29.64
C ARG A 225 -10.39 12.83 -29.17
N THR A 226 -9.31 13.20 -28.49
CA THR A 226 -8.44 12.26 -27.76
C THR A 226 -9.00 12.01 -26.36
N PRO A 227 -8.76 10.83 -25.76
CA PRO A 227 -9.20 10.52 -24.40
C PRO A 227 -8.49 11.36 -23.33
N VAL A 228 -7.26 11.78 -23.64
CA VAL A 228 -6.35 12.52 -22.76
C VAL A 228 -5.26 13.19 -23.61
N GLU A 229 -4.69 14.28 -23.10
CA GLU A 229 -3.52 14.97 -23.67
C GLU A 229 -2.31 14.93 -22.73
N GLU A 230 -1.11 15.16 -23.27
CA GLU A 230 0.11 15.26 -22.48
C GLU A 230 0.02 16.46 -21.52
N GLY A 231 0.45 16.27 -20.27
CA GLY A 231 0.33 17.27 -19.21
C GLY A 231 -1.00 17.23 -18.44
N GLU A 232 -2.00 16.47 -18.88
CA GLU A 232 -3.26 16.33 -18.14
C GLU A 232 -3.11 15.46 -16.88
N ARG A 233 -3.82 15.86 -15.82
CA ARG A 233 -3.91 15.08 -14.59
C ARG A 233 -4.82 13.86 -14.78
N VAL A 234 -4.35 12.74 -14.25
CA VAL A 234 -5.06 11.46 -14.25
C VAL A 234 -5.00 10.84 -12.85
N PHE A 235 -5.89 9.89 -12.61
CA PHE A 235 -5.86 9.10 -11.38
C PHE A 235 -6.28 7.66 -11.65
N THR A 236 -5.83 6.74 -10.81
CA THR A 236 -6.24 5.34 -10.84
C THR A 236 -6.76 4.93 -9.48
N ILE A 237 -7.68 3.97 -9.49
CA ILE A 237 -8.12 3.29 -8.27
C ILE A 237 -7.68 1.83 -8.40
N GLY A 238 -6.71 1.45 -7.58
CA GLY A 238 -6.19 0.09 -7.49
C GLY A 238 -6.82 -0.67 -6.32
N SER A 239 -6.72 -1.99 -6.34
CA SER A 239 -7.10 -2.85 -5.22
C SER A 239 -5.91 -3.73 -4.83
N PRO A 240 -4.90 -3.16 -4.12
CA PRO A 240 -3.74 -3.91 -3.66
C PRO A 240 -4.13 -4.96 -2.61
N LEU A 241 -3.15 -5.78 -2.19
CA LEU A 241 -3.31 -6.95 -1.31
C LEU A 241 -4.22 -6.75 -0.09
N SER A 242 -4.33 -5.54 0.48
CA SER A 242 -5.21 -5.22 1.62
C SER A 242 -6.71 -5.21 1.31
N LEU A 243 -7.11 -5.34 0.03
CA LEU A 243 -8.49 -5.25 -0.50
C LEU A 243 -9.16 -3.88 -0.32
N ASP A 244 -8.51 -2.98 0.41
CA ASP A 244 -8.88 -1.59 0.53
C ASP A 244 -8.45 -0.85 -0.74
N LYS A 245 -9.41 -0.22 -1.41
CA LYS A 245 -9.16 0.48 -2.67
C LYS A 245 -8.27 1.69 -2.42
N ILE A 246 -7.19 1.82 -3.17
CA ILE A 246 -6.25 2.94 -3.06
C ILE A 246 -6.39 3.81 -4.30
N ILE A 247 -6.48 5.12 -4.10
CA ILE A 247 -6.40 6.11 -5.16
C ILE A 247 -4.96 6.62 -5.30
N THR A 248 -4.49 6.73 -6.53
CA THR A 248 -3.20 7.34 -6.86
C THR A 248 -3.41 8.32 -8.01
N THR A 249 -2.68 9.43 -8.02
CA THR A 249 -2.76 10.46 -9.06
C THR A 249 -1.41 10.65 -9.72
N GLY A 250 -1.43 11.08 -10.98
CA GLY A 250 -0.26 11.46 -11.76
C GLY A 250 -0.64 12.39 -12.90
N ILE A 251 0.32 12.61 -13.79
CA ILE A 251 0.22 13.41 -15.01
C ILE A 251 0.56 12.51 -16.20
N VAL A 252 -0.11 12.70 -17.32
CA VAL A 252 0.26 12.04 -18.58
C VAL A 252 1.55 12.64 -19.11
N SER A 253 2.58 11.82 -19.23
CA SER A 253 3.89 12.21 -19.74
C SER A 253 3.97 12.08 -21.26
N LYS A 254 3.32 11.07 -21.85
CA LYS A 254 3.33 10.82 -23.30
C LYS A 254 2.09 10.02 -23.73
N VAL A 255 1.56 10.31 -24.91
CA VAL A 255 0.47 9.51 -25.52
C VAL A 255 0.93 8.89 -26.84
N GLU A 256 0.88 7.56 -26.90
CA GLU A 256 1.23 6.76 -28.08
C GLU A 256 0.00 6.03 -28.66
N PRO A 257 0.08 5.43 -29.86
CA PRO A 257 -1.07 4.77 -30.49
C PRO A 257 -1.76 3.72 -29.61
N HIS A 258 -0.98 2.96 -28.84
CA HIS A 258 -1.49 1.83 -28.03
C HIS A 258 -1.30 2.02 -26.51
N THR A 259 -0.49 3.00 -26.11
CA THR A 259 -0.02 3.16 -24.73
C THR A 259 -0.11 4.61 -24.27
N ILE A 260 -0.46 4.84 -23.02
CA ILE A 260 -0.28 6.11 -22.32
C ILE A 260 0.88 5.92 -21.33
N MET A 261 1.79 6.87 -21.27
CA MET A 261 2.87 6.91 -20.27
C MET A 261 2.54 7.99 -19.24
N SER A 262 2.70 7.67 -17.95
CA SER A 262 2.40 8.60 -16.85
C SER A 262 3.38 8.39 -15.69
N ASP A 263 3.59 9.44 -14.89
CA ASP A 263 4.34 9.39 -13.62
C ASP A 263 3.53 8.74 -12.47
N ILE A 264 2.32 8.27 -12.74
CA ILE A 264 1.46 7.64 -11.75
C ILE A 264 2.17 6.42 -11.14
N ASN A 265 2.22 6.36 -9.81
CA ASN A 265 2.86 5.25 -9.13
C ASN A 265 1.99 3.99 -9.19
N ILE A 266 2.34 3.05 -10.05
CA ILE A 266 1.69 1.73 -10.14
C ILE A 266 2.51 0.74 -9.31
N ASN A 267 1.90 0.20 -8.26
CA ASN A 267 2.48 -0.87 -7.45
C ASN A 267 1.98 -2.25 -7.93
N PRO A 268 2.67 -3.36 -7.60
CA PRO A 268 2.15 -4.70 -7.79
C PRO A 268 0.73 -4.85 -7.24
N GLY A 269 -0.17 -5.44 -8.03
CA GLY A 269 -1.59 -5.57 -7.71
C GLY A 269 -2.49 -4.49 -8.33
N SER A 270 -1.94 -3.34 -8.77
CA SER A 270 -2.68 -2.32 -9.50
C SER A 270 -2.82 -2.60 -11.01
N SER A 271 -2.10 -3.57 -11.58
CA SER A 271 -2.26 -3.95 -12.99
C SER A 271 -3.70 -4.35 -13.32
N GLY A 272 -4.20 -3.90 -14.47
CA GLY A 272 -5.54 -4.16 -14.98
C GLY A 272 -6.60 -3.20 -14.45
N GLY A 273 -6.23 -2.31 -13.53
CA GLY A 273 -7.12 -1.29 -12.98
C GLY A 273 -7.42 -0.15 -13.96
N PRO A 274 -8.49 0.62 -13.73
CA PRO A 274 -8.83 1.74 -14.60
C PRO A 274 -7.92 2.95 -14.36
N LEU A 275 -7.41 3.55 -15.43
CA LEU A 275 -6.91 4.93 -15.44
C LEU A 275 -8.07 5.86 -15.80
N PHE A 276 -8.35 6.85 -14.96
CA PHE A 276 -9.39 7.84 -15.14
C PHE A 276 -8.82 9.21 -15.55
N ASN A 277 -9.51 9.90 -16.44
CA ASN A 277 -9.29 11.32 -16.71
C ASN A 277 -9.97 12.21 -15.65
N GLY A 278 -9.81 13.53 -15.74
CA GLY A 278 -10.44 14.49 -14.82
C GLY A 278 -11.97 14.43 -14.78
N ALA A 279 -12.64 13.90 -15.80
CA ALA A 279 -14.10 13.69 -15.80
C ALA A 279 -14.54 12.41 -15.09
N GLY A 280 -13.59 11.57 -14.65
CA GLY A 280 -13.85 10.26 -14.07
C GLY A 280 -14.25 9.20 -15.10
N GLN A 281 -13.84 9.38 -16.36
CA GLN A 281 -14.01 8.39 -17.42
C GLN A 281 -12.75 7.54 -17.56
N VAL A 282 -12.91 6.23 -17.73
CA VAL A 282 -11.79 5.31 -17.97
C VAL A 282 -11.21 5.56 -19.36
N ILE A 283 -9.92 5.86 -19.39
CA ILE A 283 -9.11 6.13 -20.59
C ILE A 283 -8.04 5.07 -20.84
N GLY A 284 -7.82 4.17 -19.88
CA GLY A 284 -6.90 3.04 -20.06
C GLY A 284 -6.90 2.05 -18.90
N LEU A 285 -6.08 1.01 -19.04
CA LEU A 285 -5.82 -0.03 -18.06
C LEU A 285 -4.38 0.10 -17.57
N THR A 286 -4.19 0.33 -16.27
CA THR A 286 -2.86 0.43 -15.64
C THR A 286 -2.10 -0.87 -15.83
N THR A 287 -0.84 -0.83 -16.28
CA THR A 287 0.00 -2.03 -16.37
C THR A 287 1.29 -1.83 -15.59
N PHE A 288 1.57 -2.75 -14.68
CA PHE A 288 2.85 -2.78 -13.99
C PHE A 288 3.92 -3.39 -14.92
N GLY A 289 4.84 -2.57 -15.40
CA GLY A 289 6.09 -3.06 -15.99
C GLY A 289 6.01 -3.59 -17.42
N THR A 290 5.36 -2.89 -18.36
CA THR A 290 5.61 -3.14 -19.79
C THR A 290 6.83 -2.36 -20.29
N ARG A 291 7.86 -3.15 -20.64
CA ARG A 291 8.92 -2.88 -21.64
C ARG A 291 9.70 -1.57 -21.53
N GLY A 292 10.84 -1.65 -20.84
CA GLY A 292 12.15 -1.33 -21.42
C GLY A 292 12.51 0.11 -21.82
N GLU A 293 11.61 1.10 -21.79
CA GLU A 293 11.94 2.43 -22.36
C GLU A 293 11.75 3.62 -21.40
N GLY A 294 11.01 3.47 -20.30
CA GLY A 294 10.65 4.61 -19.43
C GLY A 294 11.62 4.98 -18.31
N GLY A 295 12.58 4.10 -17.97
CA GLY A 295 13.37 4.26 -16.75
C GLY A 295 12.51 4.21 -15.46
N PRO A 296 13.11 4.44 -14.28
CA PRO A 296 12.37 4.52 -13.02
C PRO A 296 11.35 5.67 -13.05
N GLY A 297 10.11 5.43 -12.63
CA GLY A 297 9.10 6.48 -12.46
C GLY A 297 8.15 6.73 -13.64
N VAL A 298 8.21 5.92 -14.70
CA VAL A 298 7.24 5.96 -15.81
C VAL A 298 6.46 4.65 -15.88
N SER A 299 5.14 4.78 -15.76
CA SER A 299 4.17 3.70 -15.81
C SER A 299 3.52 3.60 -17.18
N GLY A 300 3.41 2.38 -17.72
CA GLY A 300 2.66 2.12 -18.94
C GLY A 300 1.18 1.90 -18.65
N ILE A 301 0.32 2.36 -19.56
CA ILE A 301 -1.13 2.18 -19.48
C ILE A 301 -1.64 1.75 -20.86
N VAL A 302 -2.33 0.61 -20.94
CA VAL A 302 -2.98 0.16 -22.17
C VAL A 302 -4.18 1.06 -22.45
N ARG A 303 -4.27 1.63 -23.66
CA ARG A 303 -5.38 2.53 -24.02
C ARG A 303 -6.74 1.85 -24.01
N ILE A 304 -7.78 2.56 -23.56
CA ILE A 304 -9.15 1.99 -23.46
C ILE A 304 -9.67 1.52 -24.82
N GLU A 305 -9.26 2.15 -25.92
CA GLU A 305 -9.64 1.77 -27.28
C GLU A 305 -9.24 0.33 -27.63
N GLU A 306 -8.09 -0.14 -27.12
CA GLU A 306 -7.66 -1.53 -27.31
C GLU A 306 -8.62 -2.52 -26.66
N ALA A 307 -9.14 -2.16 -25.48
CA ALA A 307 -10.07 -2.99 -24.73
C ALA A 307 -11.52 -2.89 -25.23
N LEU A 308 -11.93 -1.73 -25.75
CA LEU A 308 -13.25 -1.55 -26.36
C LEU A 308 -13.45 -2.44 -27.58
N ALA A 309 -12.42 -2.61 -28.41
CA ALA A 309 -12.48 -3.53 -29.55
C ALA A 309 -12.78 -4.97 -29.09
N LEU A 310 -12.07 -5.46 -28.06
CA LEU A 310 -12.28 -6.78 -27.49
C LEU A 310 -13.69 -6.90 -26.87
N LEU A 311 -14.14 -5.87 -26.15
CA LEU A 311 -15.45 -5.82 -25.52
C LEU A 311 -16.59 -5.94 -26.54
N GLU A 312 -16.58 -5.10 -27.58
CA GLU A 312 -17.67 -5.07 -28.57
C GLU A 312 -17.73 -6.37 -29.40
N GLN A 313 -16.57 -6.93 -29.79
CA GLN A 313 -16.51 -8.21 -30.50
C GLN A 313 -17.10 -9.38 -29.70
N ASN A 314 -17.02 -9.32 -28.36
CA ASN A 314 -17.40 -10.45 -27.50
C ASN A 314 -18.70 -10.22 -26.72
N ARG A 315 -19.34 -9.05 -26.86
CA ARG A 315 -20.55 -8.68 -26.11
C ARG A 315 -21.72 -9.64 -26.30
N ALA A 316 -21.83 -10.25 -27.49
CA ALA A 316 -22.87 -11.23 -27.80
C ALA A 316 -22.68 -12.57 -27.08
N LYS A 317 -21.42 -12.98 -26.82
CA LYS A 317 -21.09 -14.25 -26.13
C LYS A 317 -21.57 -14.29 -24.68
N VAL A 318 -21.89 -13.13 -24.13
CA VAL A 318 -22.24 -12.90 -22.71
C VAL A 318 -23.75 -13.04 -22.47
N ARG A 319 -24.57 -13.22 -23.52
CA ARG A 319 -26.04 -13.34 -23.42
C ARG A 319 -26.55 -14.65 -22.79
N GLY A 320 -25.65 -15.52 -22.29
CA GLY A 320 -25.99 -16.79 -21.63
C GLY A 320 -26.24 -16.66 -20.12
N THR A 321 -26.36 -17.80 -19.46
CA THR A 321 -26.49 -17.88 -17.99
C THR A 321 -25.26 -17.27 -17.32
N PRO A 322 -25.42 -16.31 -16.38
CA PRO A 322 -24.28 -15.73 -15.67
C PRO A 322 -23.50 -16.82 -14.90
N PRO A 323 -22.23 -16.56 -14.56
CA PRO A 323 -21.47 -17.43 -13.68
C PRO A 323 -22.21 -17.70 -12.35
N PRO A 324 -21.84 -18.75 -11.60
CA PRO A 324 -22.39 -18.96 -10.26
C PRO A 324 -22.17 -17.73 -9.36
N GLY A 325 -23.23 -17.27 -8.69
CA GLY A 325 -23.18 -16.16 -7.74
C GLY A 325 -22.85 -16.57 -6.30
N ALA A 326 -22.52 -17.84 -6.07
CA ALA A 326 -22.17 -18.32 -4.74
C ALA A 326 -20.87 -17.67 -4.25
N LEU A 327 -20.87 -17.18 -3.02
CA LEU A 327 -19.69 -16.61 -2.40
C LEU A 327 -18.61 -17.69 -2.20
N LEU A 328 -17.38 -17.33 -2.53
CA LEU A 328 -16.18 -18.12 -2.30
C LEU A 328 -15.57 -17.78 -0.93
N PRO A 329 -14.87 -18.71 -0.27
CA PRO A 329 -14.18 -18.44 0.98
C PRO A 329 -13.19 -17.27 0.85
N VAL A 330 -13.16 -16.36 1.81
CA VAL A 330 -12.22 -15.22 1.86
C VAL A 330 -11.21 -15.39 3.01
N GLU A 331 -10.11 -14.64 2.96
CA GLU A 331 -9.17 -14.57 4.08
C GLU A 331 -9.87 -14.01 5.32
N PRO A 332 -9.55 -14.50 6.54
CA PRO A 332 -10.15 -13.94 7.75
C PRO A 332 -9.86 -12.45 7.90
N LEU A 333 -10.88 -11.70 8.32
CA LEU A 333 -10.78 -10.25 8.52
C LEU A 333 -9.87 -9.88 9.69
N THR A 334 -9.80 -10.76 10.69
CA THR A 334 -8.93 -10.61 11.84
C THR A 334 -7.56 -11.16 11.47
N PRO A 335 -6.47 -10.37 11.59
CA PRO A 335 -5.13 -10.90 11.43
C PRO A 335 -4.79 -11.86 12.58
N TYR A 336 -3.80 -12.70 12.35
CA TYR A 336 -3.22 -13.53 13.39
C TYR A 336 -2.54 -12.65 14.45
N PRO A 337 -2.78 -12.88 15.76
CA PRO A 337 -2.25 -12.02 16.82
C PRO A 337 -0.73 -12.17 16.95
N ILE A 338 -0.01 -11.05 16.96
CA ILE A 338 1.46 -11.00 17.09
C ILE A 338 1.95 -11.71 18.36
N GLU A 339 1.22 -11.60 19.47
CA GLU A 339 1.56 -12.28 20.72
C GLU A 339 1.56 -13.82 20.57
N GLY A 340 0.63 -14.35 19.75
CA GLY A 340 0.61 -15.78 19.44
C GLY A 340 1.82 -16.22 18.62
N LEU A 341 2.33 -15.36 17.73
CA LEU A 341 3.55 -15.63 16.97
C LEU A 341 4.79 -15.59 17.86
N LYS A 342 4.87 -14.61 18.76
CA LYS A 342 5.95 -14.47 19.76
C LYS A 342 5.95 -15.64 20.76
N GLU A 343 4.78 -16.12 21.18
CA GLU A 343 4.64 -17.33 22.01
C GLU A 343 5.20 -18.56 21.29
N ALA A 344 4.84 -18.74 20.02
CA ALA A 344 5.33 -19.86 19.22
C ALA A 344 6.87 -19.85 19.10
N LEU A 345 7.50 -18.69 18.85
CA LEU A 345 8.96 -18.55 18.81
C LEU A 345 9.65 -18.97 20.12
N ARG A 346 9.06 -18.65 21.27
CA ARG A 346 9.64 -18.94 22.60
C ARG A 346 9.54 -20.40 23.00
N ALA A 347 8.71 -21.20 22.33
CA ALA A 347 8.59 -22.62 22.62
C ALA A 347 9.94 -23.36 22.44
N GLU A 348 10.47 -23.94 23.52
CA GLU A 348 11.78 -24.61 23.53
C GLU A 348 11.85 -25.86 22.63
N LYS A 349 10.70 -26.49 22.36
CA LYS A 349 10.59 -27.67 21.51
C LYS A 349 9.70 -27.35 20.32
N TYR A 350 10.29 -27.29 19.13
CA TYR A 350 9.58 -27.17 17.86
C TYR A 350 9.91 -28.37 16.97
N ASP A 351 8.87 -29.07 16.51
CA ASP A 351 9.00 -30.20 15.61
C ASP A 351 8.35 -29.88 14.26
N ALA A 352 9.17 -29.62 13.25
CA ALA A 352 8.70 -29.34 11.89
C ALA A 352 8.26 -30.61 11.13
N ARG A 353 8.61 -31.81 11.60
CA ARG A 353 8.35 -33.08 10.88
C ARG A 353 6.87 -33.28 10.50
N PRO A 354 5.87 -32.95 11.34
CA PRO A 354 4.46 -33.10 11.00
C PRO A 354 4.00 -32.25 9.80
N TYR A 355 4.73 -31.17 9.49
CA TYR A 355 4.40 -30.23 8.42
C TYR A 355 4.98 -30.64 7.06
N TYR A 356 5.92 -31.58 7.01
CA TYR A 356 6.61 -31.99 5.79
C TYR A 356 6.50 -33.50 5.58
N PHE A 357 5.83 -33.91 4.51
CA PHE A 357 5.65 -35.34 4.21
C PHE A 357 5.52 -35.61 2.71
N ALA A 358 5.66 -36.88 2.34
CA ALA A 358 5.53 -37.34 0.96
C ALA A 358 4.14 -37.95 0.68
N ALA A 359 3.66 -37.79 -0.56
CA ALA A 359 2.53 -38.53 -1.11
C ALA A 359 2.80 -38.87 -2.58
N GLY A 360 2.95 -40.15 -2.90
CA GLY A 360 3.29 -40.60 -4.26
C GLY A 360 4.52 -39.87 -4.81
N ASP A 361 4.37 -39.25 -5.99
CA ASP A 361 5.39 -38.46 -6.68
C ASP A 361 5.48 -37.00 -6.21
N PHE A 362 4.85 -36.63 -5.08
CA PHE A 362 4.83 -35.28 -4.55
C PHE A 362 5.44 -35.18 -3.15
N ASN A 363 6.08 -34.05 -2.88
CA ASN A 363 6.41 -33.56 -1.54
C ASN A 363 5.35 -32.54 -1.13
N ILE A 364 4.87 -32.64 0.11
CA ILE A 364 3.85 -31.78 0.68
C ILE A 364 4.48 -31.00 1.82
N ALA A 365 4.26 -29.69 1.83
CA ALA A 365 4.59 -28.82 2.95
C ALA A 365 3.32 -28.11 3.42
N LEU A 366 3.09 -28.14 4.72
CA LEU A 366 2.04 -27.40 5.40
C LEU A 366 2.64 -26.11 5.95
N SER A 367 1.86 -25.04 5.95
CA SER A 367 2.28 -23.73 6.42
C SER A 367 1.19 -23.12 7.27
N THR A 368 1.61 -22.60 8.42
CA THR A 368 0.78 -21.94 9.42
C THR A 368 1.49 -20.65 9.84
N PRO A 369 0.76 -19.61 10.31
CA PRO A 369 1.39 -18.35 10.68
C PRO A 369 2.53 -18.49 11.71
N PRO A 370 2.40 -19.32 12.77
CA PRO A 370 3.51 -19.58 13.70
C PRO A 370 4.75 -20.23 13.06
N LEU A 371 4.54 -21.20 12.17
CA LEU A 371 5.63 -21.88 11.46
C LEU A 371 6.35 -20.92 10.52
N ASP A 372 5.60 -20.18 9.70
CA ASP A 372 6.16 -19.24 8.73
C ASP A 372 6.99 -18.15 9.43
N TYR A 373 6.47 -17.61 10.54
CA TYR A 373 7.16 -16.60 11.33
C TYR A 373 8.45 -17.15 11.96
N ARG A 374 8.42 -18.38 12.50
CA ARG A 374 9.62 -19.03 13.03
C ARG A 374 10.68 -19.24 11.95
N GLU A 375 10.31 -19.79 10.80
CA GLU A 375 11.28 -20.01 9.72
C GLU A 375 11.86 -18.70 9.17
N GLN A 376 11.06 -17.63 9.12
CA GLN A 376 11.53 -16.30 8.71
C GLN A 376 12.57 -15.76 9.68
N GLU A 377 12.32 -15.86 10.99
CA GLU A 377 13.27 -15.42 12.02
C GLU A 377 14.55 -16.28 12.04
N GLU A 378 14.44 -17.59 11.88
CA GLU A 378 15.61 -18.47 11.78
C GLU A 378 16.49 -18.09 10.56
N ARG A 379 15.87 -17.81 9.40
CA ARG A 379 16.58 -17.31 8.21
C ARG A 379 17.25 -15.96 8.47
N ARG A 380 16.56 -15.04 9.15
CA ARG A 380 17.11 -13.72 9.52
C ARG A 380 18.33 -13.88 10.41
N LEU A 381 18.21 -14.64 11.50
CA LEU A 381 19.30 -14.91 12.44
C LEU A 381 20.48 -15.63 11.76
N GLN A 382 20.21 -16.55 10.83
CA GLN A 382 21.27 -17.20 10.06
C GLN A 382 21.98 -16.20 9.14
N ALA A 383 21.24 -15.36 8.42
CA ALA A 383 21.80 -14.34 7.55
C ALA A 383 22.66 -13.35 8.34
N GLU A 384 22.22 -12.92 9.51
CA GLU A 384 22.98 -12.06 10.42
C GLU A 384 24.27 -12.73 10.89
N ARG A 385 24.22 -14.00 11.32
CA ARG A 385 25.42 -14.77 11.69
C ARG A 385 26.41 -14.89 10.52
N GLU A 386 25.93 -15.07 9.29
CA GLU A 386 26.78 -15.09 8.10
C GLU A 386 27.36 -13.72 7.78
N HIS A 387 26.58 -12.64 7.89
CA HIS A 387 27.06 -11.27 7.74
C HIS A 387 28.14 -10.94 8.78
N GLN A 388 27.93 -11.29 10.04
CA GLN A 388 28.92 -11.13 11.10
C GLN A 388 30.19 -11.96 10.83
N LYS A 389 30.07 -13.19 10.33
CA LYS A 389 31.22 -14.02 9.91
C LYS A 389 31.99 -13.39 8.74
N ARG A 390 31.30 -12.79 7.77
CA ARG A 390 31.92 -12.07 6.64
C ARG A 390 32.62 -10.80 7.12
N ASN A 391 31.98 -10.02 7.99
CA ASN A 391 32.53 -8.79 8.54
C ASN A 391 33.69 -9.05 9.52
N LYS A 392 33.66 -10.12 10.31
CA LYS A 392 34.83 -10.56 11.11
C LYS A 392 36.04 -10.97 10.27
N LYS A 393 35.83 -11.46 9.03
CA LYS A 393 36.92 -11.68 8.07
C LYS A 393 37.42 -10.40 7.41
N GLN A 394 36.63 -9.33 7.40
CA GLN A 394 37.03 -7.99 6.95
C GLN A 394 37.67 -7.16 8.06
N GLN A 395 37.32 -7.38 9.33
CA GLN A 395 37.89 -6.67 10.50
C GLN A 395 39.33 -7.08 10.89
N SER A 396 40.07 -7.75 10.00
CA SER A 396 41.55 -7.72 10.01
C SER A 396 42.13 -6.60 9.13
N ALA A 397 41.30 -5.80 8.48
CA ALA A 397 41.67 -4.57 7.80
C ALA A 397 40.51 -3.57 7.91
N ASP A 398 40.76 -2.51 8.68
CA ASP A 398 39.91 -1.33 8.89
C ASP A 398 38.92 -1.40 10.07
N GLY A 399 39.26 -0.60 11.09
CA GLY A 399 38.52 -0.44 12.33
C GLY A 399 37.44 0.62 12.16
N SER A 400 36.23 0.18 11.85
CA SER A 400 35.03 0.98 12.01
C SER A 400 33.89 0.07 12.48
N THR A 401 33.62 0.10 13.78
CA THR A 401 32.42 -0.49 14.37
C THR A 401 31.26 0.47 14.13
N GLY A 402 30.60 0.30 12.98
CA GLY A 402 29.26 0.84 12.76
C GLY A 402 28.28 0.05 13.60
N ASP A 403 27.77 0.71 14.64
CA ASP A 403 26.66 0.24 15.46
C ASP A 403 25.44 0.01 14.57
N SER A 404 25.00 -1.25 14.46
CA SER A 404 23.82 -1.64 13.68
C SER A 404 22.99 -2.68 14.42
N ASP A 405 22.81 -2.48 15.72
CA ASP A 405 21.86 -3.25 16.52
C ASP A 405 20.63 -2.39 16.85
N ALA A 406 19.71 -2.33 15.88
CA ALA A 406 18.29 -2.19 16.16
C ALA A 406 17.47 -2.72 14.97
N PRO A 407 16.93 -3.95 15.03
CA PRO A 407 15.77 -4.35 14.23
C PRO A 407 14.57 -3.54 14.71
N LYS A 408 14.48 -2.38 14.09
CA LYS A 408 13.43 -1.39 14.01
C LYS A 408 12.04 -2.08 14.09
N GLU A 409 11.29 -1.79 15.16
CA GLU A 409 9.94 -2.30 15.51
C GLU A 409 8.87 -2.08 14.42
N TRP A 410 9.12 -1.18 13.46
CA TRP A 410 8.23 -0.87 12.32
C TRP A 410 7.95 -2.05 11.36
N GLU A 411 8.82 -3.06 11.25
CA GLU A 411 8.59 -4.22 10.35
C GLU A 411 7.63 -5.25 10.98
N GLU A 412 7.65 -5.40 12.31
CA GLU A 412 6.62 -6.19 13.05
C GLU A 412 5.27 -5.46 13.08
N GLU A 413 5.27 -4.13 13.04
CA GLU A 413 4.06 -3.31 13.09
C GLU A 413 3.43 -3.06 11.71
N ALA A 414 4.19 -3.19 10.61
CA ALA A 414 3.73 -2.92 9.24
C ALA A 414 3.01 -4.09 8.54
N GLY A 415 3.07 -5.32 9.06
CA GLY A 415 2.52 -6.50 8.40
C GLY A 415 1.31 -7.10 9.11
N ALA A 416 0.12 -7.01 8.51
CA ALA A 416 -0.98 -7.88 8.94
C ALA A 416 -0.62 -9.33 8.61
N HIS A 417 -0.43 -10.18 9.63
CA HIS A 417 -0.21 -11.61 9.44
C HIS A 417 -1.56 -12.28 9.12
N PRO A 418 -1.82 -12.74 7.88
CA PRO A 418 -3.10 -13.37 7.57
C PRO A 418 -3.24 -14.68 8.35
N ALA A 419 -4.39 -14.89 8.99
CA ALA A 419 -4.68 -16.14 9.69
C ALA A 419 -5.14 -17.20 8.67
N VAL A 420 -4.22 -17.75 7.89
CA VAL A 420 -4.49 -18.71 6.81
C VAL A 420 -3.64 -19.96 6.96
N PHE A 421 -4.21 -21.10 6.60
CA PHE A 421 -3.51 -22.38 6.51
C PHE A 421 -3.18 -22.66 5.05
N ALA A 422 -1.91 -22.94 4.73
CA ALA A 422 -1.48 -23.22 3.36
C ALA A 422 -0.95 -24.65 3.19
N ILE A 423 -1.23 -25.22 2.02
CA ILE A 423 -0.68 -26.50 1.57
C ILE A 423 0.07 -26.26 0.27
N TYR A 424 1.35 -26.60 0.28
CA TYR A 424 2.24 -26.59 -0.87
C TYR A 424 2.46 -28.01 -1.37
N VAL A 425 2.28 -28.24 -2.67
CA VAL A 425 2.47 -29.55 -3.30
C VAL A 425 3.50 -29.42 -4.41
N MET A 426 4.69 -29.97 -4.17
CA MET A 426 5.82 -29.91 -5.08
C MET A 426 6.08 -31.28 -5.73
N PRO A 427 6.08 -31.39 -7.07
CA PRO A 427 6.51 -32.61 -7.74
C PRO A 427 7.95 -33.00 -7.37
N LYS A 428 8.19 -34.29 -7.15
CA LYS A 428 9.53 -34.81 -6.86
C LYS A 428 10.40 -34.81 -8.10
N ALA A 429 11.63 -34.33 -7.94
CA ALA A 429 12.71 -34.56 -8.90
C ALA A 429 13.35 -35.93 -8.63
N LYS A 430 13.57 -36.72 -9.68
CA LYS A 430 14.27 -38.01 -9.60
C LYS A 430 15.30 -38.10 -10.71
N GLU A 431 16.33 -38.93 -10.48
CA GLU A 431 17.32 -39.21 -11.50
C GLU A 431 16.69 -39.92 -12.71
N GLY A 432 17.07 -39.48 -13.91
CA GLY A 432 16.66 -40.14 -15.15
C GLY A 432 17.39 -41.47 -15.34
N PHE A 433 16.73 -42.48 -15.91
CA PHE A 433 17.29 -43.82 -16.10
C PHE A 433 18.64 -43.81 -16.85
N GLY A 434 18.76 -43.03 -17.93
CA GLY A 434 20.02 -42.89 -18.67
C GLY A 434 21.14 -42.23 -17.87
N SER A 435 20.81 -41.36 -16.92
CA SER A 435 21.79 -40.78 -15.98
C SER A 435 22.28 -41.81 -14.98
N ALA A 436 21.35 -42.58 -14.38
CA ALA A 436 21.69 -43.64 -13.45
C ALA A 436 22.58 -44.71 -14.11
N PHE A 437 22.24 -45.13 -15.34
CA PHE A 437 23.06 -46.06 -16.13
C PHE A 437 24.44 -45.47 -16.47
N GLY A 438 24.50 -44.23 -16.95
CA GLY A 438 25.77 -43.56 -17.24
C GLY A 438 26.67 -43.40 -16.01
N ARG A 439 26.09 -43.15 -14.83
CA ARG A 439 26.81 -43.11 -13.55
C ARG A 439 27.29 -44.47 -13.08
N SER A 440 26.60 -45.55 -13.43
CA SER A 440 27.11 -46.91 -13.21
C SER A 440 28.40 -47.17 -14.00
N LEU A 441 28.58 -46.51 -15.15
CA LEU A 441 29.80 -46.61 -15.98
C LEU A 441 30.87 -45.59 -15.59
N ASN A 442 30.47 -44.40 -15.14
CA ASN A 442 31.38 -43.37 -14.63
C ASN A 442 30.79 -42.70 -13.36
N PRO A 443 31.13 -43.21 -12.16
CA PRO A 443 30.55 -42.76 -10.88
C PRO A 443 30.78 -41.28 -10.56
N ASN A 444 31.79 -40.67 -11.17
CA ASN A 444 32.14 -39.26 -10.98
C ASN A 444 31.23 -38.30 -11.79
N SER A 445 30.37 -38.81 -12.65
CA SER A 445 29.44 -37.99 -13.45
C SER A 445 28.29 -37.47 -12.59
N ALA A 446 27.94 -36.19 -12.70
CA ALA A 446 26.80 -35.63 -11.95
C ALA A 446 25.45 -36.30 -12.32
N ALA A 447 24.61 -36.56 -11.32
CA ALA A 447 23.26 -37.10 -11.51
C ALA A 447 22.35 -36.05 -12.15
N LYS A 448 21.71 -36.41 -13.27
CA LYS A 448 20.75 -35.55 -13.98
C LYS A 448 19.35 -35.82 -13.44
N LEU A 449 18.80 -34.85 -12.72
CA LEU A 449 17.45 -34.93 -12.16
C LEU A 449 16.44 -34.27 -13.11
N LYS A 450 15.23 -34.83 -13.13
CA LYS A 450 14.06 -34.25 -13.80
C LYS A 450 12.82 -34.43 -12.95
N PHE A 451 11.84 -33.54 -13.11
CA PHE A 451 10.53 -33.73 -12.52
C PHE A 451 9.84 -34.94 -13.14
N LYS A 452 9.18 -35.74 -12.30
CA LYS A 452 8.48 -36.94 -12.78
C LYS A 452 7.12 -36.62 -13.38
N THR A 453 6.51 -35.51 -12.98
CA THR A 453 5.14 -35.09 -13.34
C THR A 453 4.97 -33.60 -13.05
N ASP A 454 3.87 -33.02 -13.51
CA ASP A 454 3.39 -31.72 -13.06
C ASP A 454 2.18 -31.87 -12.13
N PHE A 455 2.04 -30.92 -11.20
CA PHE A 455 0.83 -30.73 -10.43
C PHE A 455 -0.28 -30.13 -11.31
N GLN A 456 -1.50 -30.67 -11.24
CA GLN A 456 -2.68 -30.12 -11.91
C GLN A 456 -3.62 -29.42 -10.92
N THR A 457 -4.15 -30.16 -9.94
CA THR A 457 -5.06 -29.61 -8.93
C THR A 457 -5.05 -30.49 -7.67
N MET A 458 -5.68 -30.01 -6.59
CA MET A 458 -5.91 -30.84 -5.41
C MET A 458 -7.21 -30.50 -4.72
N LYS A 459 -7.68 -31.45 -3.90
CA LYS A 459 -8.86 -31.32 -3.06
C LYS A 459 -8.55 -31.73 -1.63
N LEU A 460 -8.99 -30.92 -0.67
CA LEU A 460 -8.90 -31.20 0.76
C LEU A 460 -10.28 -31.62 1.27
N PHE A 461 -10.32 -32.63 2.12
CA PHE A 461 -11.55 -33.14 2.72
C PHE A 461 -11.42 -33.19 4.24
N CYS A 462 -12.50 -32.80 4.91
CA CYS A 462 -12.74 -32.96 6.35
C CYS A 462 -13.91 -33.94 6.48
N GLY A 463 -13.63 -35.17 6.89
CA GLY A 463 -14.53 -36.31 6.69
C GLY A 463 -14.81 -36.49 5.19
N ASP A 464 -16.09 -36.58 4.83
CA ASP A 464 -16.54 -36.69 3.42
C ASP A 464 -16.77 -35.34 2.73
N LYS A 465 -16.63 -34.22 3.47
CA LYS A 465 -16.92 -32.88 2.95
C LYS A 465 -15.66 -32.26 2.35
N GLU A 466 -15.75 -31.90 1.07
CA GLU A 466 -14.72 -31.10 0.41
C GLU A 466 -14.64 -29.71 1.05
N VAL A 467 -13.44 -29.35 1.51
CA VAL A 467 -13.12 -28.03 2.03
C VAL A 467 -12.67 -27.17 0.85
N ARG A 468 -13.43 -26.10 0.56
CA ARG A 468 -13.08 -25.18 -0.53
C ARG A 468 -11.89 -24.30 -0.13
N PRO A 469 -10.86 -24.16 -0.99
CA PRO A 469 -9.76 -23.24 -0.73
C PRO A 469 -10.22 -21.79 -0.82
N ILE A 470 -9.57 -20.93 -0.05
CA ILE A 470 -9.61 -19.48 -0.20
C ILE A 470 -8.91 -19.11 -1.51
N HIS A 471 -7.66 -19.54 -1.70
CA HIS A 471 -6.89 -19.29 -2.92
C HIS A 471 -6.29 -20.60 -3.42
N PRO A 472 -6.90 -21.24 -4.43
CA PRO A 472 -6.25 -22.32 -5.16
C PRO A 472 -5.23 -21.74 -6.15
N GLY A 473 -4.08 -22.39 -6.23
CA GLY A 473 -2.97 -21.91 -7.05
C GLY A 473 -2.17 -23.03 -7.67
N ARG A 474 -1.82 -22.83 -8.94
CA ARG A 474 -0.91 -23.65 -9.73
C ARG A 474 0.15 -22.72 -10.30
N VAL A 475 1.37 -22.84 -9.78
CA VAL A 475 2.44 -21.86 -10.01
C VAL A 475 3.59 -22.52 -10.75
N PRO A 476 4.07 -21.95 -11.88
CA PRO A 476 5.24 -22.49 -12.56
C PRO A 476 6.50 -22.30 -11.71
N VAL A 477 7.36 -23.31 -11.70
CA VAL A 477 8.64 -23.32 -10.99
C VAL A 477 9.71 -23.83 -11.94
N THR A 478 10.76 -23.05 -12.12
CA THR A 478 11.95 -23.44 -12.86
C THR A 478 13.10 -23.67 -11.89
N VAL A 479 13.70 -24.85 -11.93
CA VAL A 479 14.85 -25.20 -11.10
C VAL A 479 16.07 -25.33 -12.00
N SER A 480 17.06 -24.47 -11.76
CA SER A 480 18.37 -24.54 -12.41
C SER A 480 19.45 -24.71 -11.35
N VAL A 481 19.94 -25.94 -11.20
CA VAL A 481 21.00 -26.32 -10.25
C VAL A 481 22.08 -27.06 -11.02
N ARG A 482 23.31 -26.56 -10.94
CA ARG A 482 24.48 -27.19 -11.58
C ARG A 482 25.65 -27.23 -10.60
N ASN A 483 25.90 -28.39 -10.02
CA ASN A 483 27.08 -28.64 -9.19
C ASN A 483 27.75 -29.98 -9.60
N ARG A 484 28.81 -30.37 -8.86
CA ARG A 484 29.58 -31.59 -9.16
C ARG A 484 28.78 -32.89 -8.97
N VAL A 485 27.74 -32.86 -8.14
CA VAL A 485 26.96 -34.04 -7.73
C VAL A 485 25.64 -34.13 -8.50
N VAL A 486 24.99 -32.99 -8.77
CA VAL A 486 23.65 -32.89 -9.35
C VAL A 486 23.62 -31.84 -10.46
N LYS A 487 22.92 -32.18 -11.55
CA LYS A 487 22.51 -31.25 -12.60
C LYS A 487 20.99 -31.33 -12.77
N MET A 488 20.31 -30.21 -12.69
CA MET A 488 18.89 -30.09 -12.93
C MET A 488 18.63 -28.77 -13.66
N GLU A 489 17.96 -28.86 -14.80
CA GLU A 489 17.46 -27.73 -15.57
C GLU A 489 16.12 -28.19 -16.11
N ASP A 490 15.07 -27.87 -15.37
CA ASP A 490 13.72 -28.36 -15.63
C ASP A 490 12.68 -27.41 -15.03
N SER A 491 11.48 -27.43 -15.59
CA SER A 491 10.35 -26.64 -15.14
C SER A 491 9.17 -27.54 -14.82
N THR A 492 8.38 -27.16 -13.84
CA THR A 492 7.15 -27.88 -13.46
C THR A 492 6.12 -26.90 -12.90
N TYR A 493 4.93 -27.39 -12.58
CA TYR A 493 3.95 -26.65 -11.79
C TYR A 493 3.89 -27.20 -10.36
N LYS A 494 3.86 -26.31 -9.37
CA LYS A 494 3.56 -26.63 -7.97
C LYS A 494 2.16 -26.18 -7.59
N GLY A 495 1.54 -26.88 -6.64
CA GLY A 495 0.31 -26.46 -6.00
C GLY A 495 0.58 -25.53 -4.83
N VAL A 496 -0.21 -24.45 -4.72
CA VAL A 496 -0.23 -23.54 -3.56
C VAL A 496 -1.69 -23.26 -3.23
N TYR A 497 -2.22 -23.87 -2.16
CA TYR A 497 -3.63 -23.68 -1.80
C TYR A 497 -3.72 -23.13 -0.39
N MET A 498 -4.50 -22.08 -0.22
CA MET A 498 -4.75 -21.44 1.06
C MET A 498 -6.17 -21.74 1.53
N TYR A 499 -6.33 -21.96 2.83
CA TYR A 499 -7.58 -22.36 3.48
C TYR A 499 -7.79 -21.55 4.76
N SER A 500 -9.02 -21.57 5.26
CA SER A 500 -9.35 -20.99 6.57
C SER A 500 -8.68 -21.77 7.71
N PRO A 501 -8.47 -21.15 8.89
CA PRO A 501 -7.93 -21.81 10.08
C PRO A 501 -8.61 -23.13 10.43
N ASP A 502 -9.93 -23.22 10.19
CA ASP A 502 -10.72 -24.40 10.57
C ASP A 502 -10.79 -25.50 9.53
N ALA A 503 -10.05 -25.38 8.43
CA ALA A 503 -10.03 -26.34 7.34
C ALA A 503 -9.49 -27.72 7.75
N VAL A 504 -8.65 -27.75 8.79
CA VAL A 504 -8.07 -28.96 9.37
C VAL A 504 -8.32 -28.89 10.88
N ASN A 505 -9.15 -29.78 11.39
CA ASN A 505 -9.49 -29.84 12.81
C ASN A 505 -9.70 -31.28 13.27
N PRO A 506 -9.58 -31.58 14.58
CA PRO A 506 -9.77 -32.93 15.12
C PRO A 506 -11.18 -33.48 14.90
N ASP A 507 -12.21 -32.62 14.83
CA ASP A 507 -13.61 -33.02 14.66
C ASP A 507 -13.90 -33.56 13.25
N CYS A 508 -12.99 -33.38 12.30
CA CYS A 508 -13.09 -33.98 10.97
C CYS A 508 -13.11 -35.52 11.01
N GLY A 509 -12.59 -36.14 12.08
CA GLY A 509 -12.32 -37.58 12.17
C GLY A 509 -11.18 -38.03 11.25
N GLN A 510 -11.30 -37.75 9.95
CA GLN A 510 -10.27 -37.95 8.95
C GLN A 510 -10.08 -36.69 8.09
N VAL A 511 -8.83 -36.29 7.90
CA VAL A 511 -8.45 -35.24 6.94
C VAL A 511 -7.71 -35.90 5.77
N LYS A 512 -8.25 -35.73 4.56
CA LYS A 512 -7.77 -36.39 3.34
C LYS A 512 -7.41 -35.35 2.28
N LEU A 513 -6.25 -35.51 1.65
CA LEU A 513 -5.79 -34.72 0.51
C LEU A 513 -5.76 -35.60 -0.74
N GLU A 514 -6.41 -35.16 -1.81
CA GLU A 514 -6.34 -35.77 -3.14
C GLU A 514 -5.53 -34.87 -4.07
N ILE A 515 -4.46 -35.39 -4.68
CA ILE A 515 -3.58 -34.66 -5.58
C ILE A 515 -3.71 -35.23 -6.99
N TYR A 516 -4.07 -34.38 -7.94
CA TYR A 516 -4.24 -34.73 -9.34
C TYR A 516 -3.01 -34.25 -10.13
N SER A 517 -2.44 -35.16 -10.92
CA SER A 517 -1.26 -34.90 -11.74
C SER A 517 -1.64 -34.64 -13.21
N ALA A 518 -0.81 -33.91 -13.94
CA ALA A 518 -1.04 -33.66 -15.36
C ALA A 518 -1.00 -34.93 -16.24
N LYS A 519 -0.50 -36.07 -15.73
CA LYS A 519 -0.54 -37.35 -16.43
C LYS A 519 -1.94 -37.96 -16.54
N GLY A 520 -2.91 -37.44 -15.78
CA GLY A 520 -4.23 -38.05 -15.61
C GLY A 520 -4.20 -39.31 -14.72
N GLY A 521 -5.34 -40.00 -14.66
CA GLY A 521 -5.55 -41.16 -13.79
C GLY A 521 -6.13 -40.81 -12.41
N ASP A 522 -6.16 -41.81 -11.52
CA ASP A 522 -6.66 -41.65 -10.15
C ASP A 522 -5.78 -40.69 -9.34
N PRO A 523 -6.37 -39.89 -8.43
CA PRO A 523 -5.60 -38.97 -7.60
C PRO A 523 -4.67 -39.72 -6.65
N THR A 524 -3.52 -39.13 -6.37
CA THR A 524 -2.70 -39.54 -5.23
C THR A 524 -3.41 -39.12 -3.94
N VAL A 525 -3.85 -40.08 -3.14
CA VAL A 525 -4.55 -39.83 -1.88
C VAL A 525 -3.59 -39.88 -0.70
N LYS A 526 -3.65 -38.87 0.18
CA LYS A 526 -2.91 -38.82 1.44
C LYS A 526 -3.84 -38.47 2.59
N THR A 527 -3.96 -39.39 3.54
CA THR A 527 -4.59 -39.12 4.84
C THR A 527 -3.55 -38.47 5.77
N PHE A 528 -3.95 -37.40 6.44
CA PHE A 528 -3.10 -36.73 7.42
C PHE A 528 -3.05 -37.55 8.71
N GLU A 529 -1.89 -37.63 9.33
CA GLU A 529 -1.74 -38.27 10.63
C GLU A 529 -2.45 -37.44 11.70
N GLU A 530 -3.02 -38.10 12.71
CA GLU A 530 -3.74 -37.44 13.81
C GLU A 530 -2.89 -36.34 14.46
N LYS A 531 -1.59 -36.63 14.68
CA LYS A 531 -0.63 -35.65 15.23
C LYS A 531 -0.42 -34.44 14.32
N THR A 532 -0.44 -34.62 13.00
CA THR A 532 -0.37 -33.50 12.05
C THR A 532 -1.62 -32.63 12.16
N VAL A 533 -2.81 -33.25 12.21
CA VAL A 533 -4.08 -32.52 12.39
C VAL A 533 -4.09 -31.75 13.71
N GLN A 534 -3.68 -32.38 14.81
CA GLN A 534 -3.60 -31.75 16.13
C GLN A 534 -2.63 -30.57 16.16
N HIS A 535 -1.42 -30.70 15.58
CA HIS A 535 -0.45 -29.60 15.53
C HIS A 535 -0.95 -28.42 14.69
N VAL A 536 -1.41 -28.68 13.47
CA VAL A 536 -1.95 -27.62 12.59
C VAL A 536 -3.14 -26.94 13.26
N TRP A 537 -4.01 -27.69 13.92
CA TRP A 537 -5.13 -27.12 14.66
C TRP A 537 -4.65 -26.22 15.81
N ALA A 538 -3.71 -26.69 16.63
CA ALA A 538 -3.16 -25.96 17.77
C ALA A 538 -2.44 -24.66 17.37
N ASP A 539 -1.82 -24.61 16.18
CA ASP A 539 -1.20 -23.40 15.63
C ASP A 539 -2.17 -22.23 15.44
N PHE A 540 -3.49 -22.45 15.51
CA PHE A 540 -4.50 -21.39 15.45
C PHE A 540 -5.19 -21.11 16.79
N ASP A 541 -4.70 -21.66 17.91
CA ASP A 541 -5.29 -21.43 19.24
C ASP A 541 -5.28 -19.95 19.63
N ALA A 542 -4.17 -19.25 19.42
CA ALA A 542 -4.08 -17.82 19.74
C ALA A 542 -5.08 -16.99 18.90
N PHE A 543 -5.23 -17.34 17.63
CA PHE A 543 -6.21 -16.73 16.73
C PHE A 543 -7.65 -16.97 17.20
N ARG A 544 -8.02 -18.21 17.54
CA ARG A 544 -9.37 -18.53 18.05
C ARG A 544 -9.66 -17.82 19.37
N ARG A 545 -8.69 -17.72 20.28
CA ARG A 545 -8.82 -16.93 21.53
C ARG A 545 -9.10 -15.45 21.22
N ALA A 546 -8.36 -14.85 20.28
CA ALA A 546 -8.56 -13.46 19.88
C ALA A 546 -9.95 -13.21 19.29
N GLN A 547 -10.47 -14.13 18.47
CA GLN A 547 -11.83 -14.04 17.93
C GLN A 547 -12.92 -14.14 19.01
N ALA A 548 -12.74 -15.01 20.02
CA ALA A 548 -13.69 -15.17 21.11
C ALA A 548 -13.82 -13.87 21.95
N VAL A 549 -12.69 -13.23 22.27
CA VAL A 549 -12.67 -11.93 22.98
C VAL A 549 -13.36 -10.84 22.17
N GLY A 550 -13.07 -10.75 20.86
CA GLY A 550 -13.71 -9.77 19.98
C GLY A 550 -15.24 -9.96 19.88
N THR A 551 -15.72 -11.20 19.88
CA THR A 551 -17.15 -11.52 19.84
C THR A 551 -17.85 -11.14 21.15
N GLN A 552 -17.22 -11.40 22.29
CA GLN A 552 -17.74 -11.00 23.60
C GLN A 552 -17.82 -9.47 23.74
N ALA A 553 -16.79 -8.73 23.31
CA ALA A 553 -16.78 -7.28 23.31
C ALA A 553 -17.86 -6.69 22.38
N ALA A 554 -18.07 -7.26 21.19
CA ALA A 554 -19.13 -6.84 20.27
C ALA A 554 -20.53 -7.14 20.80
N SER A 555 -20.70 -8.23 21.56
CA SER A 555 -21.98 -8.58 22.20
C SER A 555 -22.32 -7.67 23.39
N ALA A 556 -21.31 -7.20 24.13
CA ALA A 556 -21.47 -6.27 25.26
C ALA A 556 -21.67 -4.80 24.81
N ALA A 557 -21.28 -4.47 23.57
CA ALA A 557 -21.41 -3.14 22.98
C ALA A 557 -22.72 -2.92 22.18
N LYS A 558 -23.61 -3.93 22.12
CA LYS A 558 -24.97 -3.72 21.59
C LYS A 558 -25.86 -3.14 22.70
N PRO A 559 -26.45 -1.95 22.52
CA PRO A 559 -27.34 -1.34 23.50
C PRO A 559 -28.65 -2.10 23.69
#